data_AF-A0A1P8WK70-F1
#
_entry.id   AF-A0A1P8WK70-F1
#
_cell.length_a   1.000
_cell.length_b   1.000
_cell.length_c   1.000
_cell.angle_alpha   90.00
_cell.angle_beta   90.00
_cell.angle_gamma   90.00
#
_symmetry.space_group_name_H-M   'P 1'
#
loop_
_entity.id
_entity.type
_entity.pdbx_description
1 polymer ?
#
loop_
_entity_poly.entity_id
_entity_poly.type
_entity_poly.pdbx_seq_one_letter_code
_entity_poly.pdbx_strand_id
1 'polypeptide(L)'
;MARTDKVCFDRVLPNEIHRPLPGRRMALQIGPTRAAFEIAKLWPNGRTLHIRFLNGTDQQQQIVREFAPQWTEQANLTFAFDDAPNAEIRIAFNDDGAWSYVGTDALGIPGNQPTMNFGWQDEAVVLHEFGHMIGMIHEHQNPDDNPIEWNKPVVIQALGGPPNNWDLATIQHNMFDKYNLSQINGSEFDPASVMLYSFPPTWTLNDFHSEPNDVLSDVDKEFAARVYPGRNGGGGGSEPVELPVIEGAFSADIGQPGEEDLYTFTAKKAGRYVIETEGPTDLVMKLFGSGSVLIDQDDDGGVGRNSRIDTALVPGEYLVQVRHYNSSGGTGNYAIKVVRTS
;
A
#
# COMPACT_ATOMS: atom_id res chain seq x y z
N MET A 1 32.61 -11.40 -18.76
CA MET A 1 31.49 -12.20 -18.22
C MET A 1 30.28 -11.30 -18.27
N ALA A 2 29.20 -11.71 -18.94
CA ALA A 2 27.96 -10.94 -18.92
C ALA A 2 27.49 -10.88 -17.47
N ARG A 3 27.33 -9.69 -16.90
CA ARG A 3 26.56 -9.52 -15.66
C ARG A 3 25.15 -9.97 -16.02
N THR A 4 24.64 -10.98 -15.33
CA THR A 4 23.21 -11.28 -15.38
C THR A 4 22.54 -10.13 -14.64
N ASP A 5 21.81 -9.28 -15.35
CA ASP A 5 21.12 -8.14 -14.76
C ASP A 5 20.09 -8.70 -13.77
N LYS A 6 20.28 -8.38 -12.48
CA LYS A 6 19.40 -8.80 -11.40
C LYS A 6 18.31 -7.74 -11.25
N VAL A 7 17.08 -8.10 -11.59
CA VAL A 7 15.97 -7.15 -11.63
C VAL A 7 14.90 -7.63 -10.65
N CYS A 8 14.54 -6.78 -9.69
CA CYS A 8 13.41 -6.98 -8.78
C CYS A 8 12.09 -6.92 -9.57
N PHE A 9 11.01 -7.48 -9.03
CA PHE A 9 9.71 -7.35 -9.69
C PHE A 9 8.49 -7.51 -8.81
N ASP A 10 7.41 -6.85 -9.21
CA ASP A 10 6.12 -7.00 -8.56
C ASP A 10 5.46 -8.33 -8.88
N ARG A 11 4.92 -8.98 -7.84
CA ARG A 11 3.99 -10.10 -7.98
C ARG A 11 2.60 -9.57 -8.31
N VAL A 12 2.26 -9.54 -9.59
CA VAL A 12 0.92 -9.17 -10.06
C VAL A 12 -0.09 -10.29 -9.76
N LEU A 13 -1.21 -9.96 -9.12
CA LEU A 13 -2.24 -10.96 -8.86
C LEU A 13 -2.92 -11.36 -10.20
N PRO A 14 -3.27 -12.65 -10.43
CA PRO A 14 -3.92 -13.08 -11.66
C PRO A 14 -5.22 -12.31 -12.02
N ASN A 15 -5.88 -11.75 -11.00
CA ASN A 15 -7.08 -10.92 -11.17
C ASN A 15 -6.77 -9.49 -11.65
N GLU A 16 -5.53 -9.02 -11.50
CA GLU A 16 -5.03 -7.72 -11.94
C GLU A 16 -4.45 -7.81 -13.37
N ILE A 17 -3.84 -8.94 -13.75
CA ILE A 17 -3.29 -9.20 -15.10
C ILE A 17 -4.38 -9.15 -16.20
N HIS A 18 -5.64 -9.43 -15.86
CA HIS A 18 -6.75 -9.58 -16.82
C HIS A 18 -7.88 -8.55 -16.70
N ARG A 19 -7.71 -7.48 -15.92
CA ARG A 19 -8.78 -6.49 -15.70
C ARG A 19 -8.28 -5.05 -15.83
N PRO A 20 -8.76 -4.27 -16.82
CA PRO A 20 -9.21 -2.94 -16.49
C PRO A 20 -10.49 -3.13 -15.66
N LEU A 21 -10.39 -3.12 -14.33
CA LEU A 21 -11.46 -3.47 -13.36
C LEU A 21 -12.89 -3.30 -13.92
N PRO A 22 -13.53 -4.37 -14.44
CA PRO A 22 -14.93 -4.33 -14.83
C PRO A 22 -15.72 -4.89 -13.65
N GLY A 23 -16.25 -4.01 -12.81
CA GLY A 23 -17.06 -4.44 -11.67
C GLY A 23 -17.38 -3.46 -10.55
N ARG A 24 -17.19 -2.14 -10.69
CA ARG A 24 -17.90 -1.13 -9.89
C ARG A 24 -17.90 0.19 -10.68
N ARG A 25 -18.78 0.29 -11.67
CA ARG A 25 -19.16 1.62 -12.18
C ARG A 25 -20.06 2.24 -11.11
N MET A 26 -19.54 3.17 -10.32
CA MET A 26 -20.36 4.28 -9.82
C MET A 26 -19.85 5.56 -10.47
N ALA A 27 -20.79 6.25 -11.10
CA ALA A 27 -20.55 7.48 -11.82
C ALA A 27 -20.24 8.58 -10.81
N LEU A 28 -18.96 8.93 -10.66
CA LEU A 28 -18.58 10.23 -10.10
C LEU A 28 -18.87 11.30 -11.15
N GLN A 29 -19.72 12.26 -10.80
CA GLN A 29 -19.84 13.51 -11.54
C GLN A 29 -18.70 14.42 -11.05
N ILE A 30 -17.52 14.27 -11.66
CA ILE A 30 -16.25 14.86 -11.23
C ILE A 30 -16.16 16.34 -11.65
N GLY A 31 -16.12 17.25 -10.67
CA GLY A 31 -15.48 18.56 -10.80
C GLY A 31 -13.95 18.45 -10.70
N PRO A 32 -13.17 19.42 -11.21
CA PRO A 32 -11.75 19.21 -11.49
C PRO A 32 -10.86 19.14 -10.24
N THR A 33 -9.87 18.23 -10.32
CA THR A 33 -8.57 18.13 -9.60
C THR A 33 -8.60 17.77 -8.10
N ARG A 34 -8.25 16.59 -7.55
CA ARG A 34 -7.59 15.29 -7.88
C ARG A 34 -6.35 15.07 -6.97
N ALA A 35 -6.40 14.04 -6.14
CA ALA A 35 -5.26 13.32 -5.54
C ALA A 35 -5.57 11.83 -5.70
N ALA A 36 -4.61 10.98 -6.08
CA ALA A 36 -4.84 9.55 -6.17
C ALA A 36 -3.61 8.75 -5.72
N PHE A 37 -3.83 7.78 -4.84
CA PHE A 37 -2.99 6.60 -4.69
C PHE A 37 -3.92 5.42 -4.99
N GLU A 38 -3.40 4.20 -5.08
CA GLU A 38 -4.21 3.02 -4.72
C GLU A 38 -4.38 3.02 -3.18
N ILE A 39 -5.05 4.06 -2.63
CA ILE A 39 -5.30 4.30 -1.20
C ILE A 39 -5.90 3.06 -0.50
N ALA A 40 -6.48 2.16 -1.28
CA ALA A 40 -7.03 0.87 -0.86
C ALA A 40 -5.97 -0.16 -0.41
N LYS A 41 -4.70 -0.04 -0.83
CA LYS A 41 -3.64 -1.01 -0.55
C LYS A 41 -2.76 -0.65 0.65
N LEU A 42 -2.91 0.53 1.22
CA LEU A 42 -2.10 0.97 2.36
C LEU A 42 -2.53 0.27 3.65
N TRP A 43 -1.55 -0.08 4.48
CA TRP A 43 -1.80 -0.50 5.86
C TRP A 43 -2.52 0.58 6.67
N PRO A 44 -3.30 0.20 7.72
CA PRO A 44 -3.75 1.15 8.72
C PRO A 44 -2.55 1.86 9.38
N ASN A 45 -2.66 3.18 9.55
CA ASN A 45 -1.62 3.97 10.19
C ASN A 45 -1.43 3.56 11.67
N GLY A 46 -0.20 3.60 12.18
CA GLY A 46 0.17 3.15 13.52
C GLY A 46 0.25 1.63 13.71
N ARG A 47 -0.03 0.84 12.67
CA ARG A 47 -0.13 -0.62 12.79
C ARG A 47 1.23 -1.29 13.08
N THR A 48 1.18 -2.33 13.91
CA THR A 48 2.25 -3.35 13.98
C THR A 48 2.02 -4.42 12.91
N LEU A 49 2.99 -4.60 12.02
CA LEU A 49 3.04 -5.65 11.01
C LEU A 49 3.92 -6.79 11.52
N HIS A 50 3.35 -7.99 11.61
CA HIS A 50 4.07 -9.17 12.04
C HIS A 50 4.79 -9.80 10.84
N ILE A 51 6.07 -10.06 11.03
CA ILE A 51 6.98 -10.54 9.99
C ILE A 51 7.59 -11.86 10.44
N ARG A 52 7.52 -12.86 9.57
CA ARG A 52 8.19 -14.14 9.79
C ARG A 52 9.01 -14.60 8.59
N PHE A 53 10.06 -15.36 8.87
CA PHE A 53 10.92 -15.95 7.86
C PHE A 53 10.52 -17.43 7.65
N LEU A 54 10.19 -17.80 6.41
CA LEU A 54 9.82 -19.17 6.06
C LEU A 54 11.04 -20.09 5.89
N ASN A 55 12.19 -19.50 5.54
CA ASN A 55 13.48 -20.15 5.39
C ASN A 55 14.60 -19.08 5.47
N GLY A 56 15.79 -19.40 4.95
CA GLY A 56 16.95 -18.51 4.96
C GLY A 56 17.91 -18.76 6.12
N THR A 57 19.17 -18.38 5.90
CA THR A 57 20.23 -18.43 6.91
C THR A 57 20.10 -17.28 7.91
N ASP A 58 20.71 -17.42 9.09
CA ASP A 58 20.74 -16.34 10.10
C ASP A 58 21.29 -15.04 9.53
N GLN A 59 22.32 -15.13 8.68
CA GLN A 59 22.90 -13.97 8.00
C GLN A 59 21.89 -13.29 7.09
N GLN A 60 21.15 -14.05 6.27
CA GLN A 60 20.15 -13.48 5.38
C GLN A 60 19.02 -12.78 6.14
N GLN A 61 18.53 -13.42 7.20
CA GLN A 61 17.48 -12.83 8.03
C GLN A 61 17.99 -11.59 8.78
N GLN A 62 19.27 -11.58 9.19
CA GLN A 62 19.87 -10.44 9.89
C GLN A 62 19.91 -9.19 9.00
N ILE A 63 20.24 -9.33 7.72
CA ILE A 63 20.22 -8.20 6.76
C ILE A 63 18.80 -7.61 6.69
N VAL A 64 17.76 -8.45 6.61
CA VAL A 64 16.37 -7.93 6.63
C VAL A 64 16.08 -7.16 7.92
N ARG A 65 16.44 -7.71 9.08
CA ARG A 65 16.20 -7.06 10.38
C ARG A 65 16.95 -5.74 10.54
N GLU A 66 18.06 -5.57 9.83
CA GLU A 66 18.88 -4.36 9.89
C GLU A 66 18.34 -3.24 8.98
N PHE A 67 17.99 -3.56 7.74
CA PHE A 67 17.64 -2.55 6.74
C PHE A 67 16.15 -2.24 6.68
N ALA A 68 15.28 -3.24 6.82
CA ALA A 68 13.83 -3.02 6.73
C ALA A 68 13.29 -1.96 7.71
N PRO A 69 13.72 -1.90 8.99
CA PRO A 69 13.22 -0.91 9.93
C PRO A 69 13.49 0.55 9.57
N GLN A 70 14.39 0.85 8.61
CA GLN A 70 14.67 2.23 8.18
C GLN A 70 13.41 2.94 7.66
N TRP A 71 12.53 2.22 6.95
CA TRP A 71 11.23 2.77 6.52
C TRP A 71 10.41 3.27 7.70
N THR A 72 10.48 2.54 8.82
CA THR A 72 9.72 2.90 10.01
C THR A 72 10.23 4.20 10.60
N GLU A 73 11.48 4.64 10.40
CA GLU A 73 11.95 5.93 10.95
C GLU A 73 11.09 7.14 10.54
N GLN A 74 10.45 7.05 9.37
CA GLN A 74 9.54 8.06 8.85
C GLN A 74 8.09 7.61 8.88
N ALA A 75 7.81 6.33 8.56
CA ALA A 75 6.47 5.77 8.59
C ALA A 75 6.03 5.42 10.02
N ASN A 76 4.84 5.86 10.41
CA ASN A 76 4.15 5.40 11.61
C ASN A 76 3.62 3.97 11.43
N LEU A 77 4.54 3.02 11.28
CA LEU A 77 4.34 1.58 11.28
C LEU A 77 5.38 0.94 12.21
N THR A 78 5.08 -0.24 12.74
CA THR A 78 6.01 -1.04 13.55
C THR A 78 6.22 -2.40 12.90
N PHE A 79 7.47 -2.84 12.75
CA PHE A 79 7.79 -4.16 12.22
C PHE A 79 8.17 -5.11 13.35
N ALA A 80 7.35 -6.13 13.57
CA ALA A 80 7.56 -7.15 14.60
C ALA A 80 8.10 -8.45 13.98
N PHE A 81 9.40 -8.71 14.15
CA PHE A 81 10.04 -9.96 13.72
C PHE A 81 9.89 -11.04 14.79
N ASP A 82 8.68 -11.60 14.94
CA ASP A 82 8.29 -12.44 16.08
C ASP A 82 7.86 -13.87 15.72
N ASP A 83 7.93 -14.24 14.43
CA ASP A 83 7.51 -15.54 13.91
C ASP A 83 6.03 -15.88 14.22
N ALA A 84 5.16 -14.86 14.29
CA ALA A 84 3.73 -15.08 14.50
C ALA A 84 3.14 -16.07 13.46
N PRO A 85 2.37 -17.10 13.88
CA PRO A 85 1.77 -18.05 12.94
C PRO A 85 0.84 -17.42 11.89
N ASN A 86 0.25 -16.27 12.23
CA ASN A 86 -0.64 -15.47 11.39
C ASN A 86 0.04 -14.19 10.86
N ALA A 87 1.38 -14.11 10.86
CA ALA A 87 2.12 -12.96 10.35
C ALA A 87 1.65 -12.53 8.95
N GLU A 88 1.35 -11.24 8.79
CA GLU A 88 0.92 -10.66 7.52
C GLU A 88 2.02 -10.78 6.47
N ILE A 89 3.28 -10.58 6.89
CA ILE A 89 4.45 -10.60 6.02
C ILE A 89 5.23 -11.91 6.24
N ARG A 90 5.42 -12.67 5.15
CA ARG A 90 6.07 -13.98 5.15
C ARG A 90 7.19 -13.98 4.12
N ILE A 91 8.43 -13.95 4.60
CA ILE A 91 9.62 -13.76 3.77
C ILE A 91 10.25 -15.11 3.44
N ALA A 92 10.52 -15.35 2.16
CA ALA A 92 11.31 -16.48 1.69
C ALA A 92 12.63 -16.04 1.04
N PHE A 93 13.57 -16.97 0.94
CA PHE A 93 14.88 -16.80 0.31
C PHE A 93 15.09 -17.87 -0.77
N ASN A 94 14.15 -17.96 -1.70
CA ASN A 94 14.19 -18.92 -2.80
C ASN A 94 14.88 -18.29 -4.02
N ASP A 95 15.52 -19.12 -4.85
CA ASP A 95 16.10 -18.72 -6.15
C ASP A 95 14.98 -18.45 -7.19
N ASP A 96 14.14 -17.46 -6.90
CA ASP A 96 12.91 -17.08 -7.61
C ASP A 96 12.76 -15.54 -7.66
N GLY A 97 13.87 -14.83 -7.91
CA GLY A 97 13.86 -13.37 -7.99
C GLY A 97 13.76 -12.65 -6.63
N ALA A 98 13.79 -11.32 -6.66
CA ALA A 98 13.40 -10.48 -5.53
C ALA A 98 12.05 -9.84 -5.85
N TRP A 99 11.09 -9.97 -4.92
CA TRP A 99 9.73 -9.48 -5.10
C TRP A 99 8.97 -9.32 -3.78
N SER A 100 7.96 -8.47 -3.78
CA SER A 100 6.96 -8.32 -2.72
C SER A 100 5.56 -8.14 -3.31
N TYR A 101 4.52 -8.55 -2.57
CA TYR A 101 3.18 -8.02 -2.82
C TYR A 101 3.11 -6.57 -2.31
N VAL A 102 2.23 -5.77 -2.92
CA VAL A 102 2.09 -4.35 -2.60
C VAL A 102 1.11 -4.17 -1.44
N GLY A 103 1.60 -3.64 -0.32
CA GLY A 103 0.73 -3.28 0.81
C GLY A 103 -0.13 -4.44 1.32
N THR A 104 -1.42 -4.16 1.54
CA THR A 104 -2.40 -5.10 2.06
C THR A 104 -2.75 -6.24 1.10
N ASP A 105 -2.22 -6.28 -0.13
CA ASP A 105 -2.38 -7.45 -1.03
C ASP A 105 -1.80 -8.72 -0.40
N ALA A 106 -0.80 -8.56 0.48
CA ALA A 106 -0.23 -9.65 1.29
C ALA A 106 -1.28 -10.41 2.13
N LEU A 107 -2.39 -9.76 2.50
CA LEU A 107 -3.47 -10.36 3.30
C LEU A 107 -4.32 -11.36 2.51
N GLY A 108 -4.33 -11.25 1.17
CA GLY A 108 -5.02 -12.19 0.29
C GLY A 108 -4.28 -13.51 0.08
N ILE A 109 -3.04 -13.61 0.54
CA ILE A 109 -2.15 -14.74 0.26
C ILE A 109 -2.30 -15.83 1.32
N PRO A 110 -2.39 -17.13 0.94
CA PRO A 110 -2.46 -18.22 1.90
C PRO A 110 -1.31 -18.19 2.92
N GLY A 111 -1.62 -18.50 4.19
CA GLY A 111 -0.65 -18.38 5.30
C GLY A 111 0.57 -19.32 5.24
N ASN A 112 0.60 -20.28 4.30
CA ASN A 112 1.74 -21.14 4.03
C ASN A 112 2.57 -20.71 2.81
N GLN A 113 2.22 -19.60 2.16
CA GLN A 113 2.93 -19.07 1.00
C GLN A 113 3.67 -17.77 1.37
N PRO A 114 4.82 -17.49 0.74
CA PRO A 114 5.52 -16.23 0.91
C PRO A 114 4.69 -15.05 0.39
N THR A 115 4.83 -13.90 1.05
CA THR A 115 4.35 -12.60 0.55
C THR A 115 5.48 -11.70 0.05
N MET A 116 6.72 -12.14 0.26
CA MET A 116 7.93 -11.48 -0.19
C MET A 116 9.01 -12.55 -0.37
N ASN A 117 9.89 -12.37 -1.35
CA ASN A 117 11.02 -13.26 -1.59
C ASN A 117 12.29 -12.47 -1.89
N PHE A 118 13.43 -12.98 -1.42
CA PHE A 118 14.76 -12.49 -1.74
C PHE A 118 15.60 -13.61 -2.37
N GLY A 119 15.70 -13.65 -3.69
CA GLY A 119 16.54 -14.60 -4.43
C GLY A 119 18.03 -14.25 -4.42
N TRP A 120 18.35 -12.99 -4.19
CA TRP A 120 19.65 -12.50 -3.76
C TRP A 120 19.42 -11.41 -2.73
N GLN A 121 20.46 -11.07 -1.99
CA GLN A 121 20.32 -10.08 -0.94
C GLN A 121 21.48 -9.10 -0.95
N ASP A 122 21.11 -7.84 -1.12
CA ASP A 122 21.87 -6.64 -0.82
C ASP A 122 20.92 -5.66 -0.11
N GLU A 123 21.50 -4.59 0.45
CA GLU A 123 20.82 -3.61 1.29
C GLU A 123 19.70 -2.88 0.52
N ALA A 124 20.01 -2.48 -0.72
CA ALA A 124 19.11 -1.81 -1.65
C ALA A 124 17.85 -2.64 -1.92
N VAL A 125 18.01 -3.92 -2.23
CA VAL A 125 16.88 -4.82 -2.53
C VAL A 125 15.96 -4.96 -1.32
N VAL A 126 16.50 -5.05 -0.09
CA VAL A 126 15.65 -5.10 1.11
C VAL A 126 14.81 -3.83 1.23
N LEU A 127 15.43 -2.66 1.07
CA LEU A 127 14.71 -1.39 1.12
C LEU A 127 13.65 -1.28 0.03
N HIS A 128 13.97 -1.69 -1.20
CA HIS A 128 13.06 -1.71 -2.34
C HIS A 128 11.83 -2.58 -2.09
N GLU A 129 12.02 -3.86 -1.72
CA GLU A 129 10.91 -4.79 -1.50
C GLU A 129 10.04 -4.35 -0.30
N PHE A 130 10.65 -3.75 0.72
CA PHE A 130 9.89 -3.18 1.83
C PHE A 130 9.12 -1.91 1.43
N GLY A 131 9.60 -1.15 0.45
CA GLY A 131 8.84 -0.06 -0.17
C GLY A 131 7.53 -0.57 -0.78
N HIS A 132 7.58 -1.64 -1.59
CA HIS A 132 6.37 -2.31 -2.07
C HIS A 132 5.47 -2.80 -0.94
N MET A 133 6.07 -3.43 0.07
CA MET A 133 5.31 -3.93 1.22
C MET A 133 4.56 -2.81 1.95
N ILE A 134 5.08 -1.58 2.02
CA ILE A 134 4.36 -0.44 2.60
C ILE A 134 3.47 0.31 1.59
N GLY A 135 3.33 -0.19 0.37
CA GLY A 135 2.40 0.32 -0.64
C GLY A 135 3.02 1.29 -1.67
N MET A 136 4.35 1.37 -1.75
CA MET A 136 5.02 2.08 -2.84
C MET A 136 4.98 1.25 -4.13
N ILE A 137 5.00 1.96 -5.23
CA ILE A 137 5.06 1.42 -6.59
C ILE A 137 6.30 2.00 -7.28
N HIS A 138 6.64 1.44 -8.43
CA HIS A 138 7.86 1.78 -9.12
C HIS A 138 7.93 3.21 -9.67
N GLU A 139 9.06 3.87 -9.46
CA GLU A 139 9.29 5.26 -9.90
C GLU A 139 9.40 5.39 -11.43
N HIS A 140 9.90 4.37 -12.15
CA HIS A 140 9.96 4.39 -13.62
C HIS A 140 8.60 4.28 -14.30
N GLN A 141 7.53 3.95 -13.56
CA GLN A 141 6.16 3.95 -14.08
C GLN A 141 5.45 5.29 -13.81
N ASN A 142 6.14 6.26 -13.21
CA ASN A 142 5.65 7.62 -13.02
C ASN A 142 5.32 8.25 -14.39
N PRO A 143 4.07 8.72 -14.59
CA PRO A 143 3.65 9.31 -15.85
C PRO A 143 4.23 10.71 -16.12
N ASP A 144 4.55 11.49 -15.09
CA ASP A 144 5.00 12.88 -15.20
C ASP A 144 6.53 12.98 -15.35
N ASP A 145 6.97 13.81 -16.32
CA ASP A 145 8.37 14.15 -16.60
C ASP A 145 9.38 12.98 -16.65
N ASN A 146 8.89 11.76 -16.90
CA ASN A 146 9.70 10.56 -17.00
C ASN A 146 10.49 10.53 -18.32
N PRO A 147 11.83 10.62 -18.26
CA PRO A 147 12.69 10.75 -19.44
C PRO A 147 12.98 9.40 -20.12
N ILE A 148 12.44 8.28 -19.65
CA ILE A 148 12.84 6.94 -20.10
C ILE A 148 12.23 6.61 -21.47
N GLU A 149 13.10 6.38 -22.47
CA GLU A 149 12.71 5.90 -23.78
C GLU A 149 13.07 4.41 -23.94
N TRP A 150 12.19 3.50 -23.52
CA TRP A 150 12.47 2.07 -23.54
C TRP A 150 12.77 1.51 -24.93
N ASN A 151 13.90 0.81 -25.06
CA ASN A 151 14.19 -0.09 -26.17
C ASN A 151 13.45 -1.43 -25.95
N LYS A 152 12.14 -1.41 -26.18
CA LYS A 152 11.23 -2.53 -25.85
C LYS A 152 11.72 -3.91 -26.35
N PRO A 153 12.23 -4.08 -27.58
CA PRO A 153 12.75 -5.37 -28.02
C PRO A 153 13.89 -5.91 -27.15
N VAL A 154 14.83 -5.05 -26.72
CA VAL A 154 15.94 -5.44 -25.85
C VAL A 154 15.43 -5.82 -24.46
N VAL A 155 14.54 -5.01 -23.89
CA VAL A 155 13.91 -5.28 -22.59
C VAL A 155 13.12 -6.59 -22.59
N ILE A 156 12.31 -6.82 -23.63
CA ILE A 156 11.53 -8.06 -23.78
C ILE A 156 12.47 -9.28 -23.89
N GLN A 157 13.54 -9.17 -24.67
CA GLN A 157 14.52 -10.25 -24.82
C GLN A 157 15.24 -10.55 -23.49
N ALA A 158 15.61 -9.52 -22.74
CA ALA A 158 16.33 -9.68 -21.48
C ALA A 158 15.43 -10.28 -20.39
N LEU A 159 14.23 -9.73 -20.18
CA LEU A 159 13.32 -10.17 -19.12
C LEU A 159 12.56 -11.47 -19.45
N GLY A 160 12.40 -11.79 -20.73
CA GLY A 160 11.85 -13.06 -21.19
C GLY A 160 12.83 -14.24 -21.06
N GLY A 161 14.11 -13.97 -20.80
CA GLY A 161 15.13 -14.98 -20.53
C GLY A 161 15.36 -15.23 -19.03
N PRO A 162 16.13 -16.26 -18.65
CA PRO A 162 16.54 -16.46 -17.25
C PRO A 162 17.35 -15.27 -16.71
N PRO A 163 17.21 -14.94 -15.41
CA PRO A 163 16.48 -15.69 -14.38
C PRO A 163 14.97 -15.41 -14.36
N ASN A 164 14.50 -14.33 -14.99
CA ASN A 164 13.13 -13.83 -14.82
C ASN A 164 12.09 -14.66 -15.58
N ASN A 165 12.38 -15.02 -16.83
CA ASN A 165 11.50 -15.83 -17.70
C ASN A 165 10.06 -15.27 -17.80
N TRP A 166 9.90 -13.94 -17.79
CA TRP A 166 8.57 -13.33 -17.83
C TRP A 166 7.90 -13.48 -19.19
N ASP A 167 6.58 -13.61 -19.17
CA ASP A 167 5.80 -13.46 -20.39
C ASP A 167 5.65 -11.98 -20.79
N LEU A 168 5.24 -11.75 -22.03
CA LEU A 168 5.11 -10.40 -22.58
C LEU A 168 4.10 -9.55 -21.81
N ALA A 169 3.06 -10.15 -21.23
CA ALA A 169 2.03 -9.43 -20.48
C ALA A 169 2.61 -8.88 -19.17
N THR A 170 3.41 -9.69 -18.47
CA THR A 170 4.13 -9.31 -17.25
C THR A 170 5.14 -8.21 -17.54
N ILE A 171 5.91 -8.32 -18.63
CA ILE A 171 6.87 -7.30 -19.05
C ILE A 171 6.16 -5.99 -19.41
N GLN A 172 5.04 -6.06 -20.13
CA GLN A 172 4.25 -4.89 -20.47
C GLN A 172 3.76 -4.16 -19.21
N HIS A 173 3.21 -4.90 -18.25
CA HIS A 173 2.69 -4.35 -17.00
C HIS A 173 3.78 -3.75 -16.11
N ASN A 174 4.89 -4.46 -15.90
CA ASN A 174 5.92 -4.06 -14.93
C ASN A 174 6.91 -3.02 -15.50
N MET A 175 7.12 -2.98 -16.82
CA MET A 175 8.14 -2.11 -17.42
C MET A 175 7.56 -0.95 -18.22
N PHE A 176 6.48 -1.19 -18.97
CA PHE A 176 6.06 -0.26 -20.03
C PHE A 176 4.76 0.47 -19.73
N ASP A 177 3.86 -0.13 -18.96
CA ASP A 177 2.65 0.51 -18.54
C ASP A 177 3.01 1.63 -17.55
N LYS A 178 2.66 2.85 -17.91
CA LYS A 178 2.67 3.98 -16.99
C LYS A 178 1.36 3.97 -16.23
N TYR A 179 1.40 4.27 -14.96
CA TYR A 179 0.17 4.45 -14.21
C TYR A 179 -0.59 5.67 -14.71
N ASN A 180 -1.92 5.62 -14.65
CA ASN A 180 -2.74 6.74 -15.09
C ASN A 180 -2.56 7.92 -14.12
N LEU A 181 -2.42 9.14 -14.63
CA LEU A 181 -2.33 10.38 -13.84
C LEU A 181 -3.53 10.60 -12.90
N SER A 182 -4.64 9.90 -13.13
CA SER A 182 -5.78 9.88 -12.21
C SER A 182 -5.65 8.87 -11.07
N GLN A 183 -4.57 8.09 -11.01
CA GLN A 183 -4.30 7.00 -10.05
C GLN A 183 -3.04 7.25 -9.20
N ILE A 184 -2.17 8.19 -9.58
CA ILE A 184 -1.00 8.59 -8.79
C ILE A 184 -0.93 10.11 -8.67
N ASN A 185 -0.79 10.60 -7.45
CA ASN A 185 -0.24 11.90 -7.13
C ASN A 185 1.28 11.73 -7.11
N GLY A 186 1.87 11.60 -8.30
CA GLY A 186 3.30 11.39 -8.46
C GLY A 186 4.06 12.57 -7.87
N SER A 187 5.09 12.30 -7.08
CA SER A 187 6.19 13.25 -6.94
C SER A 187 6.81 13.49 -8.33
N GLU A 188 7.60 14.55 -8.47
CA GLU A 188 8.53 14.63 -9.60
C GLU A 188 9.40 13.37 -9.62
N PHE A 189 9.74 12.86 -10.81
CA PHE A 189 10.57 11.68 -10.98
C PHE A 189 11.84 11.77 -10.12
N ASP A 190 12.02 10.83 -9.19
CA ASP A 190 13.19 10.79 -8.30
C ASP A 190 14.23 9.77 -8.77
N PRO A 191 15.34 10.20 -9.41
CA PRO A 191 16.40 9.29 -9.84
C PRO A 191 17.15 8.62 -8.68
N ALA A 192 17.03 9.16 -7.47
CA ALA A 192 17.67 8.63 -6.27
C ALA A 192 16.76 7.69 -5.47
N SER A 193 15.49 7.51 -5.86
CA SER A 193 14.55 6.66 -5.14
C SER A 193 15.01 5.21 -5.14
N VAL A 194 14.90 4.55 -3.99
CA VAL A 194 15.13 3.10 -3.91
C VAL A 194 14.11 2.33 -4.75
N MET A 195 12.96 2.92 -5.07
CA MET A 195 11.89 2.33 -5.89
C MET A 195 12.13 2.45 -7.40
N LEU A 196 13.27 3.04 -7.82
CA LEU A 196 13.67 3.06 -9.22
C LEU A 196 14.35 1.75 -9.60
N TYR A 197 13.84 1.03 -10.60
CA TYR A 197 14.55 -0.13 -11.14
C TYR A 197 15.92 0.28 -11.64
N SER A 198 16.94 -0.54 -11.36
CA SER A 198 18.22 -0.47 -12.06
C SER A 198 18.11 -1.15 -13.42
N PHE A 199 18.52 -0.45 -14.47
CA PHE A 199 18.60 -1.01 -15.83
C PHE A 199 19.75 -0.39 -16.61
N PRO A 200 20.42 -1.16 -17.48
CA PRO A 200 21.56 -0.66 -18.24
C PRO A 200 21.13 0.29 -19.36
N PRO A 201 22.02 1.17 -19.85
CA PRO A 201 21.71 2.11 -20.92
C PRO A 201 21.32 1.42 -22.24
N THR A 202 21.71 0.15 -22.43
CA THR A 202 21.32 -0.64 -23.60
C THR A 202 19.81 -0.93 -23.66
N TRP A 203 19.10 -0.77 -22.55
CA TRP A 203 17.65 -0.97 -22.46
C TRP A 203 16.86 0.28 -22.85
N THR A 204 17.53 1.41 -23.09
CA THR A 204 16.89 2.66 -23.52
C THR A 204 17.42 3.11 -24.89
N LEU A 205 16.67 3.99 -25.55
CA LEU A 205 17.03 4.58 -26.84
C LEU A 205 17.78 5.91 -26.69
N ASN A 206 17.77 6.48 -25.49
CA ASN A 206 18.33 7.79 -25.17
C ASN A 206 19.49 7.73 -24.15
N ASP A 207 20.10 6.56 -23.99
CA ASP A 207 21.19 6.27 -23.04
C ASP A 207 20.85 6.52 -21.55
N PHE A 208 19.58 6.77 -21.24
CA PHE A 208 19.11 6.85 -19.86
C PHE A 208 19.30 5.50 -19.17
N HIS A 209 19.85 5.52 -17.96
CA HIS A 209 20.09 4.33 -17.15
C HIS A 209 20.02 4.69 -15.68
N SER A 210 19.92 3.65 -14.86
CA SER A 210 19.86 3.76 -13.40
C SER A 210 20.72 2.66 -12.79
N GLU A 211 21.50 3.04 -11.80
CA GLU A 211 22.22 2.11 -10.94
C GLU A 211 21.36 1.85 -9.69
N PRO A 212 21.59 0.75 -8.95
CA PRO A 212 20.89 0.51 -7.69
C PRO A 212 21.11 1.67 -6.71
N ASN A 213 20.03 2.17 -6.12
CA ASN A 213 20.08 3.15 -5.04
C ASN A 213 20.12 2.41 -3.70
N ASP A 214 21.21 2.56 -2.95
CA ASP A 214 21.46 1.78 -1.73
C ASP A 214 20.84 2.38 -0.45
N VAL A 215 20.21 3.55 -0.55
CA VAL A 215 19.65 4.29 0.59
C VAL A 215 18.30 4.91 0.22
N LEU A 216 17.45 5.13 1.22
CA LEU A 216 16.20 5.88 1.04
C LEU A 216 16.50 7.34 0.67
N SER A 217 15.92 7.79 -0.44
CA SER A 217 15.98 9.19 -0.85
C SER A 217 15.19 10.08 0.10
N ASP A 218 15.34 11.40 -0.02
CA ASP A 218 14.52 12.33 0.76
C ASP A 218 13.05 12.28 0.31
N VAL A 219 12.79 12.00 -0.97
CA VAL A 219 11.43 11.81 -1.50
C VAL A 219 10.80 10.52 -0.96
N ASP A 220 11.57 9.42 -0.89
CA ASP A 220 11.11 8.16 -0.29
C ASP A 220 10.69 8.36 1.18
N LYS A 221 11.52 9.09 1.94
CA LYS A 221 11.26 9.43 3.35
C LYS A 221 10.04 10.32 3.52
N GLU A 222 9.92 11.37 2.69
CA GLU A 222 8.76 12.26 2.69
C GLU A 222 7.48 11.52 2.32
N PHE A 223 7.55 10.61 1.36
CA PHE A 223 6.44 9.74 0.99
C PHE A 223 6.00 8.90 2.19
N ALA A 224 6.94 8.17 2.82
CA ALA A 224 6.65 7.33 3.97
C ALA A 224 6.03 8.13 5.13
N ALA A 225 6.55 9.32 5.43
CA ALA A 225 5.99 10.20 6.46
C ALA A 225 4.61 10.76 6.10
N ARG A 226 4.34 11.03 4.82
CA ARG A 226 3.05 11.55 4.35
C ARG A 226 1.97 10.48 4.38
N VAL A 227 2.32 9.26 3.97
CA VAL A 227 1.38 8.13 3.88
C VAL A 227 1.11 7.51 5.25
N TYR A 228 2.11 7.51 6.13
CA TYR A 228 2.02 7.01 7.50
C TYR A 228 2.42 8.10 8.51
N PRO A 229 1.60 9.14 8.71
CA PRO A 229 1.94 10.28 9.56
C PRO A 229 1.92 9.95 11.06
N GLY A 230 2.59 10.79 11.86
CA GLY A 230 2.46 10.78 13.33
C GLY A 230 3.63 10.18 14.12
N ARG A 231 4.72 9.76 13.46
CA ARG A 231 5.89 9.21 14.19
C ARG A 231 6.74 10.26 14.91
N ASN A 232 6.98 11.41 14.27
CA ASN A 232 7.87 12.47 14.77
C ASN A 232 7.15 13.77 15.20
N GLY A 233 5.82 13.82 15.06
CA GLY A 233 4.97 14.91 15.55
C GLY A 233 3.81 14.28 16.30
N GLY A 234 3.47 14.81 17.48
CA GLY A 234 2.49 14.27 18.43
C GLY A 234 1.04 14.22 17.95
N GLY A 235 0.80 13.77 16.72
CA GLY A 235 -0.49 13.26 16.30
C GLY A 235 -0.67 11.88 16.91
N GLY A 236 -1.43 11.83 17.99
CA GLY A 236 -1.75 10.59 18.68
C GLY A 236 -2.30 9.60 17.66
N GLY A 237 -1.56 8.52 17.43
CA GLY A 237 -2.20 7.26 17.08
C GLY A 237 -3.12 6.94 18.25
N SER A 238 -4.39 7.27 18.10
CA SER A 238 -5.39 6.91 19.09
C SER A 238 -5.53 5.40 19.04
N GLU A 239 -5.29 4.75 20.17
CA GLU A 239 -5.80 3.40 20.41
C GLU A 239 -7.25 3.35 19.93
N PRO A 240 -7.64 2.37 19.09
CA PRO A 240 -8.95 2.39 18.48
C PRO A 240 -10.07 2.48 19.52
N VAL A 241 -10.98 3.44 19.37
CA VAL A 241 -12.11 3.61 20.29
C VAL A 241 -13.18 2.57 19.96
N GLU A 242 -13.56 1.74 20.93
CA GLU A 242 -14.63 0.75 20.75
C GLU A 242 -15.99 1.46 20.59
N LEU A 243 -16.62 1.28 19.43
CA LEU A 243 -17.97 1.75 19.15
C LEU A 243 -19.01 0.68 19.53
N PRO A 244 -19.99 1.02 20.37
CA PRO A 244 -21.11 0.11 20.62
C PRO A 244 -21.99 0.00 19.37
N VAL A 245 -22.36 -1.23 18.99
CA VAL A 245 -23.36 -1.48 17.94
C VAL A 245 -24.77 -1.27 18.52
N ILE A 246 -25.18 -0.02 18.65
CA ILE A 246 -26.47 0.43 19.21
C ILE A 246 -27.04 1.61 18.41
N GLU A 247 -28.31 1.98 18.62
CA GLU A 247 -28.84 3.24 18.09
C GLU A 247 -28.22 4.44 18.84
N GLY A 248 -27.49 5.30 18.12
CA GLY A 248 -26.89 6.53 18.63
C GLY A 248 -25.54 6.83 17.96
N ALA A 249 -25.27 8.12 17.68
CA ALA A 249 -24.01 8.56 17.11
C ALA A 249 -23.01 8.94 18.21
N PHE A 250 -21.77 8.46 18.08
CA PHE A 250 -20.64 8.82 18.93
C PHE A 250 -19.99 10.08 18.35
N SER A 251 -19.93 11.16 19.13
CA SER A 251 -19.31 12.42 18.69
C SER A 251 -17.79 12.38 18.82
N ALA A 252 -17.11 12.93 17.82
CA ALA A 252 -15.66 13.04 17.72
C ALA A 252 -15.25 14.28 16.92
N ASP A 253 -13.95 14.51 16.78
CA ASP A 253 -13.40 15.57 15.95
C ASP A 253 -12.07 15.18 15.34
N ILE A 254 -11.84 15.59 14.09
CA ILE A 254 -10.51 15.61 13.49
C ILE A 254 -9.83 16.87 14.03
N GLY A 255 -9.05 16.72 15.10
CA GLY A 255 -8.41 17.80 15.83
C GLY A 255 -7.22 18.45 15.11
N GLN A 256 -6.55 17.72 14.20
CA GLN A 256 -5.46 18.26 13.39
C GLN A 256 -5.43 17.71 11.95
N PRO A 257 -4.84 18.43 10.99
CA PRO A 257 -4.70 17.95 9.62
C PRO A 257 -3.95 16.61 9.55
N GLY A 258 -4.50 15.68 8.79
CA GLY A 258 -3.90 14.36 8.56
C GLY A 258 -4.16 13.37 9.69
N GLU A 259 -4.90 13.76 10.73
CA GLU A 259 -5.40 12.85 11.73
C GLU A 259 -6.41 11.87 11.14
N GLU A 260 -6.28 10.64 11.61
CA GLU A 260 -7.19 9.55 11.32
C GLU A 260 -7.69 9.00 12.65
N ASP A 261 -9.01 9.04 12.83
CA ASP A 261 -9.66 8.41 13.95
C ASP A 261 -9.89 6.93 13.64
N LEU A 262 -9.42 6.08 14.55
CA LEU A 262 -9.61 4.64 14.48
C LEU A 262 -10.68 4.21 15.46
N TYR A 263 -11.63 3.42 14.97
CA TYR A 263 -12.70 2.84 15.76
C TYR A 263 -12.75 1.34 15.56
N THR A 264 -13.10 0.59 16.60
CA THR A 264 -13.40 -0.84 16.46
C THR A 264 -14.85 -1.13 16.81
N PHE A 265 -15.44 -2.14 16.19
CA PHE A 265 -16.71 -2.70 16.66
C PHE A 265 -16.77 -4.21 16.41
N THR A 266 -17.50 -4.92 17.28
CA THR A 266 -17.76 -6.36 17.11
C THR A 266 -19.13 -6.58 16.50
N ALA A 267 -19.17 -7.14 15.28
CA ALA A 267 -20.41 -7.71 14.75
C ALA A 267 -20.67 -9.04 15.48
N LYS A 268 -21.71 -9.10 16.33
CA LYS A 268 -22.05 -10.34 17.05
C LYS A 268 -22.88 -11.33 16.24
N LYS A 269 -23.53 -10.84 15.19
CA LYS A 269 -24.42 -11.62 14.32
C LYS A 269 -24.15 -11.27 12.87
N ALA A 270 -24.20 -12.28 11.99
CA ALA A 270 -24.23 -12.02 10.57
C ALA A 270 -25.43 -11.13 10.22
N GLY A 271 -25.28 -10.20 9.29
CA GLY A 271 -26.34 -9.29 8.89
C GLY A 271 -25.83 -8.12 8.09
N ARG A 272 -26.74 -7.23 7.72
CA ARG A 272 -26.39 -5.98 7.05
C ARG A 272 -26.10 -4.91 8.09
N TYR A 273 -24.96 -4.24 7.96
CA TYR A 273 -24.50 -3.18 8.85
C TYR A 273 -24.35 -1.90 8.05
N VAL A 274 -24.82 -0.81 8.63
CA VAL A 274 -24.64 0.55 8.15
C VAL A 274 -23.70 1.25 9.11
N ILE A 275 -22.56 1.69 8.60
CA ILE A 275 -21.63 2.58 9.30
C ILE A 275 -21.77 3.93 8.61
N GLU A 276 -22.04 4.98 9.37
CA GLU A 276 -22.33 6.30 8.82
C GLU A 276 -21.76 7.39 9.71
N THR A 277 -21.18 8.40 9.09
CA THR A 277 -20.78 9.64 9.76
C THR A 277 -21.90 10.68 9.68
N GLU A 278 -21.90 11.63 10.60
CA GLU A 278 -22.87 12.72 10.67
C GLU A 278 -22.15 14.02 11.05
N GLY A 279 -22.61 15.15 10.54
CA GLY A 279 -22.07 16.46 10.90
C GLY A 279 -21.73 17.35 9.71
N PRO A 280 -21.07 18.49 9.97
CA PRO A 280 -20.71 19.47 8.95
C PRO A 280 -19.39 19.17 8.25
N THR A 281 -18.59 18.24 8.79
CA THR A 281 -17.23 17.94 8.32
C THR A 281 -17.27 17.00 7.12
N ASP A 282 -16.40 17.25 6.16
CA ASP A 282 -16.23 16.47 4.94
C ASP A 282 -15.26 15.32 5.22
N LEU A 283 -15.76 14.09 5.22
CA LEU A 283 -15.05 12.93 5.75
C LEU A 283 -14.84 11.86 4.70
N VAL A 284 -13.84 11.02 4.93
CA VAL A 284 -13.62 9.77 4.19
C VAL A 284 -13.53 8.65 5.20
N MET A 285 -14.24 7.56 4.93
CA MET A 285 -14.33 6.41 5.82
C MET A 285 -13.89 5.13 5.11
N LYS A 286 -13.14 4.29 5.82
CA LYS A 286 -12.79 2.93 5.40
C LYS A 286 -13.23 1.93 6.45
N LEU A 287 -13.73 0.78 6.01
CA LEU A 287 -14.06 -0.36 6.83
C LEU A 287 -13.12 -1.52 6.54
N PHE A 288 -12.52 -2.08 7.58
CA PHE A 288 -11.65 -3.24 7.49
C PHE A 288 -12.18 -4.41 8.31
N GLY A 289 -11.97 -5.64 7.82
CA GLY A 289 -12.28 -6.88 8.51
C GLY A 289 -11.06 -7.49 9.22
N SER A 290 -11.15 -8.78 9.55
CA SER A 290 -10.06 -9.55 10.17
C SER A 290 -8.76 -9.44 9.37
N GLY A 291 -7.64 -9.14 10.05
CA GLY A 291 -6.33 -8.90 9.42
C GLY A 291 -6.16 -7.52 8.78
N SER A 292 -7.15 -6.62 8.96
CA SER A 292 -7.29 -5.32 8.31
C SER A 292 -7.39 -5.39 6.78
N VAL A 293 -8.08 -6.41 6.27
CA VAL A 293 -8.49 -6.46 4.85
C VAL A 293 -9.56 -5.39 4.63
N LEU A 294 -9.36 -4.49 3.66
CA LEU A 294 -10.35 -3.47 3.31
C LEU A 294 -11.62 -4.15 2.76
N ILE A 295 -12.76 -3.84 3.37
CA ILE A 295 -14.09 -4.34 2.99
C ILE A 295 -14.79 -3.32 2.10
N ASP A 296 -14.82 -2.05 2.51
CA ASP A 296 -15.44 -0.97 1.75
C ASP A 296 -14.87 0.38 2.16
N GLN A 297 -15.10 1.39 1.32
CA GLN A 297 -14.77 2.79 1.62
C GLN A 297 -15.81 3.72 0.99
N ASP A 298 -16.01 4.88 1.60
CA ASP A 298 -16.98 5.88 1.13
C ASP A 298 -16.55 7.29 1.59
N ASP A 299 -16.91 8.32 0.83
CA ASP A 299 -16.67 9.73 1.14
C ASP A 299 -17.98 10.52 1.32
N ASP A 300 -18.91 10.46 0.36
CA ASP A 300 -20.12 11.28 0.34
C ASP A 300 -21.44 10.52 0.17
N GLY A 301 -21.44 9.19 0.38
CA GLY A 301 -22.60 8.31 0.22
C GLY A 301 -23.70 8.49 1.28
N GLY A 302 -23.45 9.28 2.33
CA GLY A 302 -24.40 9.65 3.39
C GLY A 302 -25.10 11.00 3.15
N VAL A 303 -25.67 11.57 4.20
CA VAL A 303 -26.34 12.88 4.11
C VAL A 303 -25.29 14.00 4.03
N GLY A 304 -25.30 14.79 2.95
CA GLY A 304 -24.41 15.92 2.80
C GLY A 304 -23.03 15.50 2.29
N ARG A 305 -21.99 15.67 3.11
CA ARG A 305 -20.60 15.26 2.82
C ARG A 305 -20.10 14.16 3.76
N ASN A 306 -21.05 13.44 4.33
CA ASN A 306 -20.76 12.39 5.29
C ASN A 306 -20.64 11.06 4.56
N SER A 307 -19.70 10.25 5.00
CA SER A 307 -19.47 8.90 4.48
C SER A 307 -20.49 7.90 5.04
N ARG A 308 -20.93 6.96 4.22
CA ARG A 308 -21.86 5.88 4.57
C ARG A 308 -21.48 4.55 3.89
N ILE A 309 -21.08 3.57 4.68
CA ILE A 309 -20.82 2.20 4.25
C ILE A 309 -22.02 1.32 4.62
N ASP A 310 -22.54 0.56 3.65
CA ASP A 310 -23.72 -0.29 3.82
C ASP A 310 -23.47 -1.69 3.25
N THR A 311 -22.98 -2.60 4.10
CA THR A 311 -22.42 -3.89 3.68
C THR A 311 -22.86 -5.06 4.57
N ALA A 312 -22.74 -6.28 4.04
CA ALA A 312 -23.04 -7.50 4.77
C ALA A 312 -21.79 -7.98 5.54
N LEU A 313 -21.93 -8.13 6.85
CA LEU A 313 -20.85 -8.59 7.74
C LEU A 313 -21.20 -9.92 8.40
N VAL A 314 -20.18 -10.69 8.72
CA VAL A 314 -20.26 -11.93 9.51
C VAL A 314 -19.84 -11.64 10.95
N PRO A 315 -20.02 -12.57 11.91
CA PRO A 315 -19.52 -12.34 13.25
C PRO A 315 -18.00 -12.17 13.26
N GLY A 316 -17.52 -11.09 13.88
CA GLY A 316 -16.10 -10.74 13.89
C GLY A 316 -15.83 -9.33 14.42
N GLU A 317 -14.55 -9.01 14.55
CA GLU A 317 -14.07 -7.65 14.86
C GLU A 317 -13.76 -6.89 13.58
N TYR A 318 -14.10 -5.61 13.59
CA TYR A 318 -13.98 -4.70 12.47
C TYR A 318 -13.31 -3.41 12.92
N LEU A 319 -12.49 -2.84 12.04
CA LEU A 319 -11.84 -1.54 12.23
C LEU A 319 -12.46 -0.54 11.24
N VAL A 320 -12.81 0.63 11.72
CA VAL A 320 -13.24 1.78 10.92
C VAL A 320 -12.19 2.86 11.05
N GLN A 321 -11.70 3.36 9.92
CA GLN A 321 -10.83 4.52 9.86
C GLN A 321 -11.64 5.69 9.31
N VAL A 322 -11.63 6.82 10.00
CA VAL A 322 -12.26 8.06 9.56
C VAL A 322 -11.20 9.15 9.51
N ARG A 323 -11.20 9.95 8.44
CA ARG A 323 -10.34 11.13 8.34
C ARG A 323 -11.06 12.25 7.63
N HIS A 324 -10.55 13.48 7.78
CA HIS A 324 -11.01 14.59 6.96
C HIS A 324 -10.65 14.35 5.48
N TYR A 325 -11.55 14.74 4.56
CA TYR A 325 -11.34 14.66 3.11
C TYR A 325 -10.04 15.34 2.68
N ASN A 326 -9.88 16.61 3.06
CA ASN A 326 -8.60 17.36 3.00
C ASN A 326 -7.64 16.94 4.12
N SER A 327 -6.77 15.96 3.85
CA SER A 327 -5.74 15.50 4.81
C SER A 327 -4.63 16.51 5.08
N SER A 328 -4.44 17.53 4.24
CA SER A 328 -3.34 18.49 4.39
C SER A 328 -3.69 19.71 5.24
N GLY A 329 -4.98 19.98 5.46
CA GLY A 329 -5.40 21.16 6.23
C GLY A 329 -6.79 21.09 6.85
N GLY A 330 -7.53 20.00 6.67
CA GLY A 330 -8.88 19.85 7.17
C GLY A 330 -8.92 19.41 8.63
N THR A 331 -9.80 20.04 9.39
CA THR A 331 -10.16 19.69 10.77
C THR A 331 -11.65 19.92 10.95
N GLY A 332 -12.27 19.28 11.94
CA GLY A 332 -13.68 19.52 12.22
C GLY A 332 -14.37 18.45 13.04
N ASN A 333 -15.47 18.85 13.67
CA ASN A 333 -16.30 17.96 14.49
C ASN A 333 -17.19 17.08 13.61
N TYR A 334 -17.44 15.86 14.07
CA TYR A 334 -18.38 14.95 13.44
C TYR A 334 -18.96 13.97 14.48
N ALA A 335 -19.81 13.07 14.02
CA ALA A 335 -20.22 11.91 14.78
C ALA A 335 -20.22 10.67 13.89
N ILE A 336 -20.09 9.48 14.47
CA ILE A 336 -20.13 8.19 13.77
C ILE A 336 -21.10 7.25 14.46
N LYS A 337 -21.84 6.45 13.69
CA LYS A 337 -22.71 5.40 14.21
C LYS A 337 -22.54 4.10 13.44
N VAL A 338 -22.79 2.98 14.13
CA VAL A 338 -22.82 1.63 13.56
C VAL A 338 -24.15 0.96 13.91
N VAL A 339 -24.94 0.63 12.89
CA VAL A 339 -26.28 0.05 13.07
C VAL A 339 -26.42 -1.23 12.26
N ARG A 340 -26.90 -2.32 12.90
CA ARG A 340 -27.31 -3.54 12.19
C ARG A 340 -28.76 -3.41 11.73
N THR A 341 -29.02 -3.45 10.43
CA THR A 341 -30.36 -3.18 9.87
C THR A 341 -31.17 -4.43 9.56
N SER A 342 -30.55 -5.60 9.43
CA SER A 342 -31.26 -6.89 9.20
C SER A 342 -30.40 -8.10 9.50
#